data_AF-A0A838PIL6-F1
#
_entry.id   AF-A0A838PIL6-F1
#
_cell.length_a   1.000
_cell.length_b   1.000
_cell.length_c   1.000
_cell.angle_alpha   90.00
_cell.angle_beta   90.00
_cell.angle_gamma   90.00
#
_symmetry.space_group_name_H-M   'P 1'
#
loop_
_entity.id
_entity.type
_entity.pdbx_description
1 polymer ?
#
loop_
_entity_poly.entity_id
_entity_poly.type
_entity_poly.pdbx_seq_one_letter_code
_entity_poly.pdbx_strand_id
1 'polypeptide(L)' 'MAWLSSKKVSALWSNHERSNVWGWIDGAWRKFEDNHDDACTNFTILAAHAKDGNRNVDVRVESGRVKEMYVW' A
#
# COMPACT_ATOMS: atom_id res chain seq x y z
N MET A 1 14.12 4.69 -5.77
CA MET A 1 12.77 4.94 -6.32
C MET A 1 12.47 3.82 -7.29
N ALA A 2 11.39 3.08 -7.10
CA ALA A 2 11.01 1.99 -8.01
C ALA A 2 9.49 1.93 -8.15
N TRP A 3 9.02 1.93 -9.40
CA TRP A 3 7.64 1.56 -9.71
C TRP A 3 7.52 0.04 -9.74
N LEU A 4 6.55 -0.49 -9.01
CA LEU A 4 6.18 -1.90 -9.06
C LEU A 4 4.84 -1.97 -9.80
N SER A 5 4.87 -2.47 -11.02
CA SER A 5 3.68 -2.53 -11.88
C SER A 5 3.02 -3.91 -11.88
N SER A 6 1.71 -3.93 -12.10
CA SER A 6 0.87 -5.13 -12.21
C SER A 6 1.03 -6.08 -11.02
N LYS A 7 1.12 -5.53 -9.82
CA LYS A 7 1.26 -6.31 -8.57
C LYS A 7 -0.10 -6.55 -7.93
N LYS A 8 -0.14 -7.46 -6.97
CA LYS A 8 -1.30 -7.70 -6.10
C LYS A 8 -0.99 -7.26 -4.69
N VAL A 9 -2.02 -6.83 -3.96
CA VAL A 9 -1.98 -6.70 -2.51
C VAL A 9 -2.46 -8.02 -1.91
N SER A 10 -1.54 -8.84 -1.39
CA SER A 10 -1.91 -10.16 -0.86
C SER A 10 -2.41 -10.09 0.58
N ALA A 11 -1.89 -9.16 1.37
CA ALA A 11 -2.23 -9.00 2.78
C ALA A 11 -2.13 -7.53 3.22
N LEU A 12 -2.85 -7.21 4.29
CA LEU A 12 -2.79 -5.93 4.98
C LEU A 12 -2.47 -6.20 6.45
N TRP A 13 -1.71 -5.30 7.07
CA TRP A 13 -1.38 -5.36 8.47
C TRP A 13 -1.35 -3.96 9.08
N SER A 14 -1.84 -3.84 10.32
CA SER A 14 -1.77 -2.62 11.12
C SER A 14 -1.64 -2.94 12.60
N ASN A 15 -1.25 -1.95 13.40
CA ASN A 15 -1.22 -2.04 14.87
C ASN A 15 -1.77 -0.76 15.53
N HIS A 16 -1.60 -0.65 16.85
CA HIS A 16 -2.10 0.47 17.65
C HIS A 16 -1.27 1.76 17.52
N GLU A 17 -0.14 1.74 16.80
CA GLU A 17 0.71 2.92 16.61
C GLU A 17 0.13 3.86 15.55
N ARG A 18 0.52 5.14 15.63
CA ARG A 18 0.04 6.17 14.69
C ARG A 18 0.48 5.85 13.26
N SER A 19 -0.49 5.80 12.35
CA SER A 19 -0.27 5.65 10.91
C SER A 19 0.65 4.48 10.53
N ASN A 20 0.54 3.38 11.27
CA ASN A 20 1.36 2.20 11.05
C ASN A 20 0.56 1.11 10.34
N VAL A 21 0.46 1.26 9.02
CA VAL A 21 -0.25 0.32 8.15
C VAL A 21 0.63 -0.10 6.98
N TRP A 22 0.55 -1.38 6.63
CA TRP A 22 1.42 -2.04 5.68
C TRP A 22 0.61 -2.91 4.72
N GLY A 23 1.09 -2.98 3.48
CA GLY A 23 0.62 -3.93 2.47
C GLY A 23 1.71 -4.93 2.08
N TRP A 24 1.33 -6.19 1.90
CA TRP A 24 2.21 -7.19 1.29
C TRP A 24 2.13 -7.07 -0.23
N ILE A 25 3.17 -6.49 -0.83
CA ILE A 25 3.24 -6.17 -2.26
C ILE A 25 4.61 -6.61 -2.79
N ASP A 26 4.59 -7.38 -3.88
CA ASP A 26 5.81 -7.90 -4.53
C ASP A 26 6.71 -8.72 -3.58
N GLY A 27 6.09 -9.58 -2.76
CA GLY A 27 6.82 -10.46 -1.84
C GLY A 27 7.48 -9.75 -0.65
N ALA A 28 7.11 -8.50 -0.36
CA ALA A 28 7.64 -7.75 0.76
C ALA A 28 6.55 -6.91 1.47
N TRP A 29 6.74 -6.67 2.75
CA TRP A 29 5.97 -5.68 3.50
C TRP A 29 6.41 -4.27 3.07
N ARG A 30 5.44 -3.48 2.61
CA ARG A 30 5.62 -2.06 2.26
C ARG A 30 4.73 -1.21 3.17
N LYS A 31 5.34 -0.30 3.92
CA LYS A 31 4.60 0.64 4.76
C LYS A 31 3.90 1.67 3.87
N PHE A 32 2.68 2.07 4.22
CA PHE A 32 2.03 3.17 3.53
C PHE A 32 2.59 4.52 3.99
N GLU A 33 2.44 5.54 3.14
CA GLU A 33 2.84 6.90 3.49
C GLU A 33 2.09 7.40 4.73
N ASP A 34 2.81 8.11 5.59
CA ASP A 34 2.31 8.65 6.87
C ASP A 34 2.64 10.13 7.08
N ASN A 35 3.22 10.83 6.09
CA ASN A 35 3.50 12.27 6.17
C ASN A 35 2.24 13.15 6.22
N HIS A 36 1.09 12.64 5.77
CA HIS A 36 -0.20 13.31 5.88
C HIS A 36 -1.15 12.43 6.71
N ASP A 37 -1.98 13.05 7.53
CA ASP A 37 -2.85 12.33 8.49
C ASP A 37 -3.83 11.37 7.82
N ASP A 38 -4.27 11.69 6.60
CA ASP A 38 -5.21 10.90 5.81
C ASP A 38 -4.54 9.91 4.85
N ALA A 39 -3.24 10.09 4.52
CA ALA A 39 -2.54 9.26 3.54
C ALA A 39 -2.62 7.78 3.88
N CYS A 40 -2.33 7.42 5.13
CA CYS A 40 -2.33 6.04 5.59
C CYS A 40 -3.72 5.39 5.44
N THR A 41 -4.79 6.12 5.78
CA THR A 41 -6.17 5.64 5.63
C THR A 41 -6.55 5.50 4.16
N ASN A 42 -6.24 6.50 3.33
CA ASN A 42 -6.52 6.50 1.90
C ASN A 42 -5.83 5.31 1.19
N PHE A 43 -4.56 5.07 1.48
CA PHE A 43 -3.83 3.90 0.94
C PHE A 43 -4.41 2.58 1.43
N THR A 44 -4.84 2.50 2.69
CA THR A 44 -5.47 1.30 3.24
C THR A 44 -6.77 0.98 2.51
N ILE A 45 -7.60 1.99 2.22
CA ILE A 45 -8.85 1.82 1.47
C ILE A 45 -8.55 1.31 0.05
N LEU A 46 -7.61 1.94 -0.67
CA LEU A 46 -7.23 1.51 -2.02
C LEU A 46 -6.70 0.07 -2.03
N ALA A 47 -5.82 -0.26 -1.10
CA ALA A 47 -5.20 -1.57 -1.00
C ALA A 47 -6.20 -2.66 -0.58
N ALA A 48 -7.14 -2.34 0.31
CA ALA A 48 -8.23 -3.24 0.72
C ALA A 48 -9.17 -3.52 -0.45
N HIS A 49 -9.60 -2.48 -1.17
CA HIS A 49 -10.42 -2.63 -2.36
C HIS A 49 -9.71 -3.42 -3.47
N ALA A 50 -8.42 -3.17 -3.70
CA ALA A 50 -7.63 -3.94 -4.65
C ALA A 50 -7.53 -5.42 -4.27
N LYS A 51 -7.32 -5.72 -2.97
CA LYS A 51 -7.25 -7.08 -2.45
C LYS A 51 -8.59 -7.80 -2.57
N ASP A 52 -9.68 -7.17 -2.14
CA ASP A 52 -11.03 -7.74 -2.17
C ASP A 52 -11.48 -8.07 -3.59
N GLY A 53 -11.24 -7.14 -4.54
CA GLY A 53 -11.54 -7.35 -5.95
C GLY A 53 -10.53 -8.21 -6.71
N ASN A 54 -9.49 -8.73 -6.05
CA ASN A 54 -8.34 -9.37 -6.69
C ASN A 54 -7.83 -8.56 -7.91
N ARG A 55 -7.68 -7.24 -7.74
CA ARG A 55 -7.29 -6.26 -8.77
C ARG A 55 -5.79 -6.03 -8.77
N ASN A 56 -5.26 -5.58 -9.90
CA ASN A 56 -3.85 -5.22 -10.00
C ASN A 56 -3.64 -3.81 -9.45
N VAL A 57 -2.45 -3.59 -8.91
CA VAL A 57 -1.99 -2.27 -8.47
C VAL A 57 -0.65 -1.94 -9.11
N ASP A 58 -0.48 -0.65 -9.42
CA ASP A 58 0.82 -0.06 -9.68
C ASP A 58 1.18 0.83 -8.49
N VAL A 59 2.36 0.61 -7.89
CA VAL A 59 2.79 1.36 -6.71
C VAL A 59 4.16 2.00 -6.89
N ARG A 60 4.29 3.25 -6.46
CA ARG A 60 5.58 3.95 -6.35
C ARG A 60 6.15 3.71 -4.97
N VAL A 61 7.31 3.06 -4.89
CA VAL A 61 7.99 2.79 -3.62
C VAL A 61 9.26 3.62 -3.49
N GLU A 62 9.34 4.36 -2.38
CA GLU A 62 10.49 5.20 -2.01
C GLU A 62 10.84 5.00 -0.54
N SER A 63 12.12 4.75 -0.26
CA SER A 63 12.62 4.48 1.10
C SER A 63 11.79 3.42 1.84
N GLY A 64 11.35 2.38 1.12
CA GLY A 64 10.55 1.28 1.65
C GLY A 64 9.05 1.58 1.84
N ARG A 65 8.59 2.76 1.45
CA ARG A 65 7.20 3.23 1.64
C ARG A 65 6.47 3.42 0.32
N VAL A 66 5.18 3.12 0.31
CA VAL A 66 4.29 3.41 -0.82
C VAL A 66 3.97 4.90 -0.83
N LYS A 67 4.41 5.60 -1.86
CA LYS A 67 4.15 7.04 -2.08
C LYS A 67 2.93 7.29 -2.94
N GLU A 68 2.64 6.38 -3.87
CA GLU A 68 1.51 6.44 -4.79
C GLU A 68 1.02 5.01 -5.09
N MET A 69 -0.28 4.89 -5.37
CA MET A 69 -0.95 3.63 -5.69
C MET A 69 -2.08 3.90 -6.68
N TYR A 70 -2.09 3.15 -7.78
CA TYR A 70 -3.20 3.08 -8.72
C TYR A 70 -3.80 1.68 -8.69
N VAL A 71 -5.14 1.58 -8.71
CA VAL A 71 -5.88 0.31 -8.72
C VAL A 71 -6.57 0.16 -10.07
N TRP A 72 -6.37 -0.98 -10.73
CA TRP A 72 -6.87 -1.27 -12.09
C TRP A 72 -8.01 -2.25 -12.12
#